data_AF-A0A6G4AR18-F1
#
_entry.id   AF-A0A6G4AR18-F1
#
_cell.length_a   1.000
_cell.length_b   1.000
_cell.length_c   1.000
_cell.angle_alpha   90.00
_cell.angle_beta   90.00
_cell.angle_gamma   90.00
#
_symmetry.space_group_name_H-M   'P 1'
#
loop_
_entity.id
_entity.type
_entity.pdbx_description
1 polymer ?
#
loop_
_entity_poly.entity_id
_entity_poly.type
_entity_poly.pdbx_seq_one_letter_code
_entity_poly.pdbx_strand_id
1 'polypeptide(L)'
;MVIDPNARRTDGESVRIAKDVLCAGAQTKICLPDGPEEVERALARRGARRPVLVGDDRALLRMVELLHRRRELADAALSVVPVGGSATVALAHSLGVPTDAVAAARTVLDGTARPRDLLVDESGGVVLGGLRIPSGLAPHGAHDGMPGDGLGAAAGPDGMDGTDGHGPGPHGDGARGRDCGCDPCVHDRRRAEDGRDGTGPPRHDRDGPGGEGDGHRSWWSPAARTARTALTLLSLPVIGLAGGARRPAHPPPQRLRIEADGVLLTDLDRPVERVSVSTAAPGGGLAEIVVHPHAAGGPLRTRARAVTVSGPDFRYHADALIRGPVRSRTWTVLAEAWSLMLPHRP
;
A
#
# COMPACT_ATOMS: atom_id res chain seq x y z
N MET A 1 6.57 -0.33 18.28
CA MET A 1 6.59 -0.88 16.91
C MET A 1 5.63 -2.05 16.84
N VAL A 2 4.70 -1.98 15.90
CA VAL A 2 3.74 -3.04 15.57
C VAL A 2 4.27 -3.75 14.33
N ILE A 3 4.45 -5.07 14.39
CA ILE A 3 4.93 -5.88 13.27
C ILE A 3 3.76 -6.69 12.73
N ASP A 4 3.32 -6.35 11.52
CA ASP A 4 2.22 -7.04 10.85
C ASP A 4 2.54 -8.54 10.67
N PRO A 5 1.60 -9.46 10.97
CA PRO A 5 1.84 -10.89 10.84
C PRO A 5 2.14 -11.31 9.40
N ASN A 6 1.65 -10.59 8.39
CA ASN A 6 1.95 -10.87 6.99
C ASN A 6 3.42 -10.58 6.66
N ALA A 7 3.96 -9.46 7.15
CA ALA A 7 5.37 -9.12 6.96
C ALA A 7 6.31 -10.23 7.47
N ARG A 8 6.01 -10.82 8.63
CA ARG A 8 6.80 -11.94 9.20
C ARG A 8 6.81 -13.17 8.31
N ARG A 9 5.70 -13.45 7.63
CA ARG A 9 5.56 -14.61 6.73
C ARG A 9 6.15 -14.38 5.36
N THR A 10 5.97 -13.17 4.81
CA THR A 10 6.42 -12.84 3.45
C THR A 10 7.90 -12.58 3.39
N ASP A 11 8.46 -11.86 4.37
CA ASP A 11 9.88 -11.51 4.41
C ASP A 11 10.36 -11.30 5.84
N GLY A 12 10.57 -12.41 6.55
CA GLY A 12 11.06 -12.42 7.92
C GLY A 12 12.50 -11.94 8.07
N GLU A 13 13.28 -11.87 6.99
CA GLU A 13 14.64 -11.32 7.01
C GLU A 13 14.61 -9.80 7.12
N SER A 14 13.85 -9.12 6.24
CA SER A 14 13.66 -7.68 6.32
C SER A 14 13.05 -7.25 7.66
N VAL A 15 12.13 -8.04 8.23
CA VAL A 15 11.59 -7.78 9.58
C VAL A 15 12.69 -7.84 10.65
N ARG A 16 13.59 -8.84 10.60
CA ARG A 16 14.71 -8.96 11.55
C ARG A 16 15.67 -7.80 11.41
N ILE A 17 16.06 -7.46 10.19
CA ILE A 17 16.93 -6.30 9.90
C ILE A 17 16.33 -5.01 10.45
N ALA A 18 15.05 -4.75 10.15
CA ALA A 18 14.35 -3.58 10.65
C ALA A 18 14.31 -3.54 12.17
N LYS A 19 14.01 -4.68 12.82
CA LYS A 19 14.00 -4.81 14.27
C LYS A 19 15.37 -4.49 14.86
N ASP A 20 16.44 -5.06 14.29
CA ASP A 20 17.80 -4.90 14.82
C ASP A 20 18.26 -3.44 14.73
N VAL A 21 18.04 -2.78 13.59
CA VAL A 21 18.35 -1.34 13.41
C VAL A 21 17.56 -0.48 14.39
N LEU A 22 16.25 -0.72 14.52
CA LEU A 22 15.38 0.10 15.38
C LEU A 22 15.66 -0.10 16.87
N CYS A 23 15.92 -1.34 17.31
CA CYS A 23 16.28 -1.64 18.68
C CYS A 23 17.66 -1.09 19.05
N ALA A 24 18.59 -1.01 18.08
CA ALA A 24 19.89 -0.38 18.30
C ALA A 24 19.80 1.15 18.43
N GLY A 25 18.89 1.78 17.68
CA GLY A 25 18.76 3.24 17.64
C GLY A 25 17.79 3.86 18.67
N ALA A 26 16.89 3.08 19.27
CA ALA A 26 15.88 3.60 20.19
C ALA A 26 15.34 2.57 21.19
N GLN A 27 14.77 3.04 22.30
CA GLN A 27 14.01 2.19 23.23
C GLN A 27 12.66 1.78 22.62
N THR A 28 12.61 0.61 22.00
CA THR A 28 11.41 0.11 21.31
C THR A 28 10.58 -0.84 22.16
N LYS A 29 9.26 -0.63 22.21
CA LYS A 29 8.29 -1.66 22.65
C LYS A 29 7.77 -2.39 21.42
N ILE A 30 7.92 -3.71 21.37
CA ILE A 30 7.50 -4.55 20.24
C ILE A 30 6.11 -5.11 20.51
N CYS A 31 5.26 -5.09 19.49
CA CYS A 31 3.95 -5.73 19.48
C CYS A 31 3.85 -6.61 18.24
N LEU A 32 3.46 -7.87 18.44
CA LEU A 32 3.27 -8.88 17.41
C LEU A 32 1.78 -9.24 17.37
N PRO A 33 0.92 -8.38 16.79
CA PRO A 33 -0.51 -8.63 16.78
C PRO A 33 -0.86 -9.88 15.96
N ASP A 34 -1.81 -10.65 16.47
CA ASP A 34 -2.47 -11.72 15.71
C ASP A 34 -3.71 -11.21 14.96
N GLY A 35 -4.25 -10.05 15.37
CA GLY A 35 -5.42 -9.44 14.77
C GLY A 35 -5.53 -7.92 14.99
N PRO A 36 -6.53 -7.26 14.37
CA PRO A 36 -6.70 -5.81 14.44
C PRO A 36 -6.99 -5.30 15.86
N GLU A 37 -7.66 -6.09 16.69
CA GLU A 37 -7.95 -5.72 18.09
C GLU A 37 -6.68 -5.56 18.93
N GLU A 38 -5.65 -6.37 18.65
CA GLU A 38 -4.38 -6.28 19.35
C GLU A 38 -3.57 -5.06 18.90
N VAL A 39 -3.66 -4.69 17.62
CA VAL A 39 -3.12 -3.43 17.12
C VAL A 39 -3.75 -2.26 17.85
N GLU A 40 -5.08 -2.26 17.98
CA GLU A 40 -5.80 -1.21 18.71
C GLU A 40 -5.37 -1.13 20.17
N ARG A 41 -5.30 -2.28 20.86
CA ARG A 41 -4.85 -2.36 22.25
C ARG A 41 -3.41 -1.87 22.41
N ALA A 42 -2.53 -2.16 21.46
CA ALA A 42 -1.14 -1.71 21.47
C ALA A 42 -1.03 -0.19 21.25
N LEU A 43 -1.82 0.36 20.32
CA LEU A 43 -1.88 1.79 20.06
C LEU A 43 -2.46 2.56 21.24
N ALA A 44 -3.54 2.06 21.88
CA ALA A 44 -4.13 2.69 23.05
C ALA A 44 -3.15 2.75 24.25
N ARG A 45 -2.25 1.76 24.37
CA ARG A 45 -1.24 1.69 25.44
C ARG A 45 0.09 2.36 25.09
N ARG A 46 0.19 3.05 23.94
CA ARG A 46 1.47 3.61 23.45
C ARG A 46 1.91 4.86 24.22
N GLY A 47 0.98 5.60 24.82
CA GLY A 47 1.24 6.91 25.42
C GLY A 47 1.79 7.89 24.37
N ALA A 48 2.84 8.65 24.72
CA ALA A 48 3.49 9.59 23.81
C ALA A 48 4.50 8.94 22.83
N ARG A 49 4.60 7.60 22.80
CA ARG A 49 5.56 6.91 21.92
C ARG A 49 5.12 7.02 20.47
N ARG A 50 6.08 7.31 19.58
CA ARG A 50 5.88 7.33 18.14
C ARG A 50 5.45 5.94 17.62
N PRO A 51 4.29 5.81 16.94
CA PRO A 51 3.88 4.56 16.34
C PRO A 51 4.76 4.23 15.12
N VAL A 52 5.25 3.00 15.09
CA VAL A 52 6.05 2.45 13.99
C VAL A 52 5.36 1.18 13.53
N LEU A 53 5.05 1.10 12.23
CA LEU A 53 4.52 -0.08 11.57
C LEU A 53 5.63 -0.76 10.76
N VAL A 54 5.78 -2.07 10.92
CA VAL A 54 6.54 -2.92 9.98
C VAL A 54 5.53 -3.78 9.25
N GLY A 55 5.34 -3.56 7.95
CA GLY A 55 4.18 -4.11 7.24
C GLY A 55 4.10 -3.71 5.77
N ASP A 56 3.07 -4.20 5.10
CA ASP A 56 2.71 -3.85 3.72
C ASP A 56 1.71 -2.68 3.66
N ASP A 57 1.31 -2.29 2.45
CA ASP A 57 0.36 -1.21 2.22
C ASP A 57 -1.02 -1.47 2.85
N ARG A 58 -1.45 -2.73 2.94
CA ARG A 58 -2.73 -3.06 3.57
C ARG A 58 -2.65 -2.88 5.09
N ALA A 59 -1.52 -3.24 5.70
CA ALA A 59 -1.26 -2.99 7.10
C ALA A 59 -1.23 -1.48 7.40
N LEU A 60 -0.61 -0.69 6.51
CA LEU A 60 -0.59 0.77 6.60
C LEU A 60 -2.00 1.36 6.56
N LEU A 61 -2.80 0.97 5.57
CA LEU A 61 -4.19 1.42 5.44
C LEU A 61 -5.02 1.07 6.68
N ARG A 62 -4.93 -0.17 7.18
CA ARG A 62 -5.62 -0.59 8.42
C ARG A 62 -5.24 0.28 9.62
N MET A 63 -3.94 0.57 9.78
CA MET A 63 -3.47 1.40 10.90
C MET A 63 -3.96 2.84 10.80
N VAL A 64 -3.93 3.44 9.59
CA VAL A 64 -4.43 4.80 9.39
C VAL A 64 -5.95 4.89 9.55
N GLU A 65 -6.72 3.94 9.00
CA GLU A 65 -8.17 3.85 9.22
C GLU A 65 -8.50 3.76 10.72
N LEU A 66 -7.77 2.94 11.47
CA LEU A 66 -7.96 2.79 12.91
C LEU A 66 -7.68 4.09 13.68
N LEU A 67 -6.54 4.74 13.41
CA LEU A 67 -6.17 6.01 14.04
C LEU A 67 -7.15 7.13 13.66
N HIS A 68 -7.60 7.16 12.40
CA HIS A 68 -8.60 8.12 11.94
C HIS A 68 -9.93 7.97 12.68
N ARG A 69 -10.47 6.74 12.77
CA ARG A 69 -11.72 6.46 13.50
C ARG A 69 -11.65 6.87 14.98
N ARG A 70 -10.48 6.74 15.59
CA ARG A 70 -10.22 7.13 16.99
C ARG A 70 -9.92 8.62 17.16
N ARG A 71 -9.82 9.38 16.05
CA ARG A 71 -9.39 10.79 16.01
C ARG A 71 -7.99 11.03 16.59
N GLU A 72 -7.12 10.02 16.51
CA GLU A 72 -5.75 10.07 17.03
C GLU A 72 -4.69 10.24 15.93
N LEU A 73 -5.13 10.41 14.67
CA LEU A 73 -4.25 10.41 13.52
C LEU A 73 -3.31 11.64 13.47
N ALA A 74 -3.74 12.76 14.05
CA ALA A 74 -2.93 13.98 14.17
C ALA A 74 -1.99 13.97 15.39
N ASP A 75 -2.18 13.05 16.34
CA ASP A 75 -1.51 13.09 17.65
C ASP A 75 -0.05 12.65 17.58
N ALA A 76 0.35 11.93 16.52
CA ALA A 76 1.70 11.45 16.35
C ALA A 76 2.07 11.25 14.87
N ALA A 77 3.34 11.50 14.55
CA ALA A 77 3.88 11.14 13.25
C ALA A 77 3.99 9.62 13.11
N LEU A 78 3.28 9.04 12.15
CA LEU A 78 3.38 7.63 11.82
C LEU A 78 4.70 7.34 11.13
N SER A 79 5.33 6.21 11.46
CA SER A 79 6.53 5.72 10.78
C SER A 79 6.25 4.34 10.19
N VAL A 80 6.80 4.05 9.02
CA VAL A 80 6.58 2.78 8.30
C VAL A 80 7.92 2.22 7.86
N VAL A 81 8.12 0.92 8.09
CA VAL A 81 9.13 0.11 7.40
C VAL A 81 8.38 -0.84 6.46
N PRO A 82 8.38 -0.56 5.14
CA PRO A 82 7.66 -1.38 4.18
C PRO A 82 8.31 -2.76 4.07
N VAL A 83 7.51 -3.81 4.20
CA VAL A 83 7.96 -5.20 4.05
C VAL A 83 6.98 -5.93 3.15
N GLY A 84 7.48 -6.44 2.03
CA GLY A 84 6.70 -7.15 1.02
C GLY A 84 7.27 -6.97 -0.38
N GLY A 85 6.63 -7.59 -1.37
CA GLY A 85 6.98 -7.39 -2.78
C GLY A 85 6.66 -5.98 -3.27
N SER A 86 7.28 -5.56 -4.38
CA SER A 86 7.17 -4.21 -4.94
C SER A 86 5.73 -3.72 -5.12
N ALA A 87 4.81 -4.59 -5.55
CA ALA A 87 3.40 -4.27 -5.70
C ALA A 87 2.66 -4.08 -4.36
N THR A 88 3.09 -4.75 -3.29
CA THR A 88 2.45 -4.70 -1.96
C THR A 88 2.93 -3.55 -1.09
N VAL A 89 4.01 -2.86 -1.50
CA VAL A 89 4.58 -1.69 -0.81
C VAL A 89 4.59 -0.43 -1.71
N ALA A 90 3.87 -0.49 -2.83
CA ALA A 90 3.86 0.56 -3.84
C ALA A 90 3.26 1.87 -3.31
N LEU A 91 2.24 1.80 -2.44
CA LEU A 91 1.66 2.97 -1.79
C LEU A 91 2.67 3.62 -0.87
N ALA A 92 3.28 2.86 0.05
CA ALA A 92 4.29 3.39 0.96
C ALA A 92 5.45 4.05 0.18
N HIS A 93 5.90 3.42 -0.90
CA HIS A 93 6.91 3.99 -1.79
C HIS A 93 6.45 5.30 -2.44
N SER A 94 5.23 5.34 -2.97
CA SER A 94 4.66 6.55 -3.59
C SER A 94 4.50 7.71 -2.59
N LEU A 95 4.32 7.41 -1.31
CA LEU A 95 4.29 8.37 -0.21
C LEU A 95 5.69 8.87 0.19
N GLY A 96 6.75 8.34 -0.42
CA GLY A 96 8.15 8.73 -0.22
C GLY A 96 8.91 7.88 0.80
N VAL A 97 8.33 6.78 1.28
CA VAL A 97 9.01 5.87 2.20
C VAL A 97 10.02 5.03 1.40
N PRO A 98 11.28 4.90 1.85
CA PRO A 98 12.23 3.97 1.23
C PRO A 98 11.69 2.52 1.28
N THR A 99 11.89 1.75 0.23
CA THR A 99 11.49 0.32 0.18
C THR A 99 12.55 -0.61 0.74
N ASP A 100 13.79 -0.14 0.89
CA ASP A 100 14.86 -0.89 1.57
C ASP A 100 14.66 -0.85 3.09
N ALA A 101 14.76 -2.00 3.75
CA ALA A 101 14.47 -2.14 5.18
C ALA A 101 15.40 -1.28 6.06
N VAL A 102 16.69 -1.19 5.73
CA VAL A 102 17.67 -0.40 6.51
C VAL A 102 17.42 1.09 6.32
N ALA A 103 17.25 1.54 5.07
CA ALA A 103 16.97 2.94 4.76
C ALA A 103 15.63 3.41 5.36
N ALA A 104 14.61 2.56 5.33
CA ALA A 104 13.33 2.83 5.97
C ALA A 104 13.48 2.87 7.50
N ALA A 105 14.19 1.92 8.11
CA ALA A 105 14.45 1.95 9.55
C ALA A 105 15.24 3.20 9.99
N ARG A 106 16.24 3.63 9.21
CA ARG A 106 16.93 4.91 9.43
C ARG A 106 16.00 6.11 9.30
N THR A 107 15.05 6.07 8.35
CA THR A 107 14.00 7.09 8.24
C THR A 107 13.09 7.13 9.47
N VAL A 108 12.81 5.97 10.08
CA VAL A 108 12.05 5.94 11.35
C VAL A 108 12.82 6.62 12.47
N LEU A 109 14.14 6.42 12.56
CA LEU A 109 14.98 6.98 13.63
C LEU A 109 15.23 8.47 13.42
N ASP A 110 15.72 8.80 12.24
CA ASP A 110 16.35 10.08 11.90
C ASP A 110 15.59 10.82 10.80
N GLY A 111 14.34 10.45 10.49
CA GLY A 111 13.56 11.15 9.48
C GLY A 111 12.97 12.47 9.96
N THR A 112 12.22 13.12 9.08
CA THR A 112 11.40 14.30 9.38
C THR A 112 9.93 13.96 9.23
N ALA A 113 9.13 14.41 10.21
CA ALA A 113 7.68 14.33 10.09
C ALA A 113 7.23 15.29 9.00
N ARG A 114 6.47 14.80 8.02
CA ARG A 114 5.87 15.63 6.98
C ARG A 114 4.36 15.53 7.04
N PRO A 115 3.64 16.65 7.06
CA PRO A 115 2.19 16.65 7.00
C PRO A 115 1.73 16.07 5.65
N ARG A 116 0.62 15.35 5.70
CA ARG A 116 0.02 14.64 4.58
C ARG A 116 -1.48 14.87 4.56
N ASP A 117 -1.98 15.12 3.35
CA ASP A 117 -3.41 15.17 3.08
C ASP A 117 -3.97 13.74 3.03
N LEU A 118 -5.26 13.61 3.27
CA LEU A 118 -5.99 12.35 3.23
C LEU A 118 -7.35 12.57 2.56
N LEU A 119 -7.84 11.61 1.78
CA LEU A 119 -9.24 11.58 1.38
C LEU A 119 -10.02 10.68 2.34
N VAL A 120 -11.17 11.14 2.80
CA VAL A 120 -12.12 10.34 3.56
C VAL A 120 -13.43 10.22 2.82
N ASP A 121 -14.07 9.06 2.89
CA ASP A 121 -15.43 8.86 2.40
C ASP A 121 -16.47 8.90 3.52
N GLU A 122 -17.75 9.04 3.16
CA GLU A 122 -18.85 9.08 4.13
C GLU A 122 -19.07 7.77 4.89
N SER A 123 -18.45 6.67 4.48
CA SER A 123 -18.43 5.40 5.22
C SER A 123 -17.24 5.29 6.20
N GLY A 124 -16.41 6.33 6.31
CA GLY A 124 -15.22 6.35 7.14
C GLY A 124 -14.02 5.61 6.51
N GLY A 125 -14.10 5.28 5.22
CA GLY A 125 -12.96 4.79 4.45
C GLY A 125 -11.95 5.90 4.21
N VAL A 126 -10.67 5.53 4.15
CA VAL A 126 -9.58 6.49 3.94
C VAL A 126 -8.80 6.15 2.68
N VAL A 127 -8.27 7.16 2.00
CA VAL A 127 -7.39 7.00 0.83
C VAL A 127 -6.18 7.93 0.99
N LEU A 128 -4.99 7.34 1.01
CA LEU A 128 -3.71 8.01 1.30
C LEU A 128 -3.07 8.62 0.05
N GLY A 129 -3.03 7.87 -1.05
CA GLY A 129 -2.40 8.29 -2.30
C GLY A 129 -3.41 8.70 -3.35
N GLY A 130 -4.36 7.82 -3.65
CA GLY A 130 -5.42 8.13 -4.59
C GLY A 130 -6.31 6.95 -4.94
N LEU A 131 -7.42 7.26 -5.61
CA LEU A 131 -8.38 6.29 -6.09
C LEU A 131 -8.57 6.37 -7.59
N ARG A 132 -8.98 5.24 -8.18
CA ARG A 132 -9.32 5.13 -9.61
C ARG A 132 -10.60 4.33 -9.81
N ILE A 133 -11.41 4.82 -10.73
CA ILE A 133 -12.59 4.12 -11.25
C ILE A 133 -12.26 3.73 -12.70
N PRO A 134 -11.93 2.46 -12.98
CA PRO A 134 -11.65 2.00 -14.35
C PRO A 134 -12.96 1.86 -15.15
N SER A 135 -12.90 1.82 -16.49
CA SER A 135 -14.03 1.37 -17.31
C SER A 135 -14.60 0.05 -16.76
N GLY A 136 -15.92 -0.13 -16.85
CA GLY A 136 -16.60 -1.22 -16.15
C GLY A 136 -16.15 -2.60 -16.64
N LEU A 137 -15.81 -3.52 -15.73
CA LEU A 137 -15.74 -4.94 -16.09
C LEU A 137 -17.12 -5.34 -16.63
N ALA A 138 -17.19 -5.99 -17.79
CA ALA A 138 -18.46 -6.52 -18.30
C ALA A 138 -19.14 -7.35 -17.19
N PRO A 139 -20.46 -7.17 -16.94
CA PRO A 139 -21.17 -7.97 -15.96
C PRO A 139 -20.95 -9.46 -16.26
N HIS A 140 -20.35 -10.20 -15.33
CA HIS A 140 -20.41 -11.66 -15.37
C HIS A 140 -21.87 -12.04 -15.10
N GLY A 141 -22.61 -12.42 -16.15
CA GLY A 141 -24.01 -12.81 -15.99
C GLY A 141 -24.91 -12.81 -17.23
N ALA A 142 -24.43 -12.49 -18.43
CA ALA A 142 -25.16 -12.83 -19.64
C ALA A 142 -24.70 -14.22 -20.12
N HIS A 143 -25.35 -15.26 -19.60
CA HIS A 143 -25.44 -16.50 -20.35
C HIS A 143 -26.17 -16.15 -21.65
N ASP A 144 -25.43 -16.05 -22.76
CA ASP A 144 -26.03 -16.12 -24.08
C ASP A 144 -26.61 -17.53 -24.21
N GLY A 145 -27.92 -17.60 -23.96
CA GLY A 145 -28.75 -18.73 -24.34
C GLY A 145 -28.61 -18.92 -25.83
N MET A 146 -28.09 -20.08 -26.23
CA MET A 146 -28.16 -20.50 -27.63
C MET A 146 -29.63 -20.71 -28.01
N PRO A 147 -30.13 -20.09 -29.09
CA PRO A 147 -31.39 -20.47 -29.69
C PRO A 147 -31.22 -21.85 -30.35
N GLY A 148 -32.22 -22.70 -30.16
CA GLY A 148 -32.17 -24.09 -30.59
C GLY A 148 -32.18 -24.28 -32.09
N ASP A 149 -31.46 -25.31 -32.53
CA ASP A 149 -31.76 -26.06 -33.75
C ASP A 149 -31.93 -27.52 -33.34
N GLY A 150 -33.11 -28.06 -33.66
CA GLY A 150 -33.50 -29.42 -33.35
C GLY A 150 -33.13 -30.40 -34.47
N LEU A 151 -32.77 -31.62 -34.06
CA LEU A 151 -32.80 -32.93 -34.74
C LEU A 151 -32.52 -33.92 -33.57
N GLY A 152 -33.27 -34.96 -33.21
CA GLY A 152 -34.32 -35.74 -33.85
C GLY A 152 -34.00 -37.24 -33.65
N ALA A 153 -34.61 -37.90 -32.65
CA ALA A 153 -34.79 -39.37 -32.45
C ALA A 153 -33.52 -40.23 -32.11
N ALA A 154 -33.54 -41.35 -31.38
CA ALA A 154 -34.59 -42.24 -30.86
C ALA A 154 -34.09 -43.13 -29.69
N ALA A 155 -35.05 -43.60 -28.88
CA ALA A 155 -35.18 -44.91 -28.19
C ALA A 155 -34.13 -45.41 -27.16
N GLY A 156 -34.63 -45.72 -25.94
CA GLY A 156 -33.99 -46.62 -24.96
C GLY A 156 -34.13 -48.11 -25.33
N PRO A 157 -34.00 -49.10 -24.40
CA PRO A 157 -34.31 -49.00 -22.96
C PRO A 157 -33.41 -49.81 -21.99
N ASP A 158 -33.77 -49.72 -20.70
CA ASP A 158 -33.67 -50.68 -19.59
C ASP A 158 -32.31 -51.17 -19.04
N GLY A 159 -32.19 -51.11 -17.71
CA GLY A 159 -31.19 -51.84 -16.92
C GLY A 159 -31.06 -51.36 -15.48
N MET A 160 -31.87 -51.93 -14.58
CA MET A 160 -31.64 -51.95 -13.12
C MET A 160 -30.27 -52.56 -12.78
N ASP A 161 -29.61 -52.16 -11.69
CA ASP A 161 -29.51 -52.99 -10.47
C ASP A 161 -28.66 -52.37 -9.33
N GLY A 162 -28.98 -52.78 -8.09
CA GLY A 162 -28.04 -53.06 -6.98
C GLY A 162 -27.33 -51.88 -6.29
N THR A 163 -27.74 -51.38 -5.12
CA THR A 163 -27.56 -51.94 -3.75
C THR A 163 -26.18 -51.72 -3.10
N ASP A 164 -26.26 -51.33 -1.83
CA ASP A 164 -25.29 -51.47 -0.73
C ASP A 164 -24.01 -50.60 -0.79
N GLY A 165 -23.53 -49.92 0.25
CA GLY A 165 -23.73 -50.05 1.69
C GLY A 165 -22.37 -49.79 2.36
N HIS A 166 -22.39 -49.34 3.61
CA HIS A 166 -21.26 -49.28 4.57
C HIS A 166 -20.28 -48.09 4.54
N GLY A 167 -20.49 -47.17 5.49
CA GLY A 167 -19.38 -46.67 6.33
C GLY A 167 -18.94 -47.76 7.33
N PRO A 168 -17.76 -47.65 7.95
CA PRO A 168 -17.69 -46.86 9.19
C PRO A 168 -16.34 -46.14 9.45
N GLY A 169 -16.42 -45.03 10.21
CA GLY A 169 -15.70 -44.81 11.48
C GLY A 169 -14.17 -44.69 11.56
N PRO A 170 -13.65 -44.00 12.60
CA PRO A 170 -12.33 -43.35 12.57
C PRO A 170 -11.26 -44.10 13.38
N HIS A 171 -9.99 -43.91 12.99
CA HIS A 171 -8.84 -44.19 13.85
C HIS A 171 -8.10 -42.89 14.14
N GLY A 172 -8.01 -42.58 15.43
CA GLY A 172 -7.15 -41.53 15.95
C GLY A 172 -5.71 -42.01 16.05
N ASP A 173 -4.80 -41.05 16.12
CA ASP A 173 -3.52 -41.22 16.79
C ASP A 173 -3.09 -39.87 17.35
N GLY A 174 -2.85 -39.86 18.65
CA GLY A 174 -2.21 -38.77 19.36
C GLY A 174 -0.72 -39.03 19.49
N ALA A 175 0.11 -38.00 19.29
CA ALA A 175 1.45 -37.95 19.86
C ALA A 175 2.00 -36.52 19.92
N ARG A 176 1.99 -35.96 21.13
CA ARG A 176 3.14 -35.34 21.82
C ARG A 176 4.01 -34.33 21.03
N GLY A 177 3.77 -33.05 21.28
CA GLY A 177 4.79 -31.99 21.16
C GLY A 177 5.03 -31.37 22.54
N ARG A 178 6.21 -31.61 23.10
CA ARG A 178 6.72 -30.98 24.33
C ARG A 178 7.32 -29.63 23.94
N ASP A 179 6.75 -28.54 24.43
CA ASP A 179 7.35 -27.21 24.30
C ASP A 179 8.37 -26.99 25.42
N CYS A 180 9.61 -26.81 24.99
CA CYS A 180 10.75 -26.38 25.78
C CYS A 180 10.65 -24.88 26.06
N GLY A 181 10.28 -24.53 27.30
CA GLY A 181 10.40 -23.17 27.82
C GLY A 181 11.84 -22.89 28.24
N CYS A 182 12.49 -21.96 27.56
CA CYS A 182 13.73 -21.33 28.02
C CYS A 182 13.41 -19.87 28.39
N ASP A 183 13.38 -19.60 29.69
CA ASP A 183 13.41 -18.24 30.26
C ASP A 183 14.83 -17.63 30.19
N PRO A 184 14.98 -16.31 30.40
CA PRO A 184 16.06 -15.49 29.83
C PRO A 184 17.34 -15.44 30.68
N CYS A 185 18.49 -15.34 30.01
CA CYS A 185 19.77 -15.04 30.62
C CYS A 185 19.98 -13.52 30.79
N VAL A 186 19.77 -13.07 32.03
CA VAL A 186 20.39 -11.88 32.63
C VAL A 186 21.73 -12.32 33.23
N HIS A 187 22.84 -11.68 32.84
CA HIS A 187 24.09 -11.55 33.60
C HIS A 187 25.05 -10.68 32.75
N ASP A 188 26.06 -10.00 33.25
CA ASP A 188 26.32 -9.27 34.49
C ASP A 188 27.58 -8.46 34.16
N ARG A 189 27.72 -7.31 34.80
CA ARG A 189 28.87 -6.42 34.71
C ARG A 189 30.14 -7.13 35.19
N ARG A 190 31.22 -7.09 34.40
CA ARG A 190 32.58 -6.97 34.94
C ARG A 190 33.41 -6.02 34.09
N ARG A 191 33.76 -4.90 34.72
CA ARG A 191 34.67 -3.86 34.25
C ARG A 191 36.03 -4.18 34.87
N ALA A 192 37.05 -4.37 34.05
CA ALA A 192 38.45 -4.36 34.46
C ALA A 192 39.08 -3.09 33.88
N GLU A 193 39.62 -2.27 34.76
CA GLU A 193 40.46 -1.13 34.44
C GLU A 193 41.88 -1.63 34.20
N ASP A 194 42.59 -1.06 33.22
CA ASP A 194 44.02 -0.77 33.33
C ASP A 194 44.51 0.12 32.17
N GLY A 195 45.41 1.05 32.52
CA GLY A 195 46.51 1.44 31.64
C GLY A 195 46.38 2.75 30.85
N ARG A 196 46.98 3.81 31.39
CA ARG A 196 47.34 5.06 30.69
C ARG A 196 48.47 4.80 29.69
N ASP A 197 48.55 5.58 28.61
CA ASP A 197 49.64 6.54 28.37
C ASP A 197 49.50 7.22 27.00
N GLY A 198 49.85 8.51 26.96
CA GLY A 198 49.75 9.37 25.80
C GLY A 198 51.00 9.40 24.93
N THR A 199 50.83 9.78 23.67
CA THR A 199 51.86 10.40 22.82
C THR A 199 51.21 10.94 21.53
N GLY A 200 51.32 12.25 21.27
CA GLY A 200 51.34 12.78 19.89
C GLY A 200 52.77 12.67 19.32
N PRO A 201 53.16 13.30 18.19
CA PRO A 201 52.49 14.24 17.26
C PRO A 201 52.75 13.79 15.77
N PRO A 202 52.91 14.61 14.70
CA PRO A 202 52.67 16.04 14.47
C PRO A 202 51.88 16.40 13.17
N ARG A 203 51.68 17.72 13.00
CA ARG A 203 51.18 18.42 11.80
C ARG A 203 52.30 18.60 10.77
N HIS A 204 51.94 18.68 9.49
CA HIS A 204 52.75 19.30 8.44
C HIS A 204 51.87 20.17 7.54
N ASP A 205 52.33 21.41 7.33
CA ASP A 205 51.81 22.40 6.40
C ASP A 205 52.37 22.21 4.97
N ARG A 206 51.66 22.82 4.01
CA ARG A 206 52.12 23.52 2.77
C ARG A 206 51.81 22.91 1.39
N ASP A 207 51.09 23.76 0.65
CA ASP A 207 51.29 24.23 -0.73
C ASP A 207 51.03 23.30 -1.95
N GLY A 208 50.13 23.76 -2.83
CA GLY A 208 50.04 23.35 -4.26
C GLY A 208 51.15 24.01 -5.12
N PRO A 209 51.16 23.92 -6.47
CA PRO A 209 50.04 23.74 -7.41
C PRO A 209 50.28 22.77 -8.61
N GLY A 210 49.22 22.51 -9.39
CA GLY A 210 49.30 22.40 -10.87
C GLY A 210 49.45 21.02 -11.53
N GLY A 211 48.49 20.69 -12.41
CA GLY A 211 48.79 20.03 -13.69
C GLY A 211 48.32 18.58 -13.88
N GLU A 212 47.47 18.40 -14.90
CA GLU A 212 47.17 17.16 -15.63
C GLU A 212 46.58 15.94 -14.87
N GLY A 213 45.28 15.74 -15.02
CA GLY A 213 44.57 14.55 -14.55
C GLY A 213 43.20 14.38 -15.21
N ASP A 214 43.22 13.97 -16.47
CA ASP A 214 42.23 13.13 -17.17
C ASP A 214 40.76 13.15 -16.67
N GLY A 215 39.94 13.93 -17.37
CA GLY A 215 38.83 13.36 -18.14
C GLY A 215 37.69 12.58 -17.46
N HIS A 216 37.54 12.51 -16.15
CA HIS A 216 36.36 11.89 -15.53
C HIS A 216 35.18 12.86 -15.44
N ARG A 217 34.34 12.88 -16.48
CA ARG A 217 33.03 13.52 -16.46
C ARG A 217 32.18 12.96 -15.32
N SER A 218 31.86 13.83 -14.38
CA SER A 218 30.90 13.64 -13.29
C SER A 218 29.52 13.29 -13.86
N TRP A 219 29.16 12.01 -13.75
CA TRP A 219 27.91 11.43 -14.25
C TRP A 219 26.64 11.84 -13.48
N TRP A 220 26.75 12.78 -12.55
CA TRP A 220 25.64 13.28 -11.77
C TRP A 220 25.64 14.81 -11.65
N SER A 221 24.55 15.42 -12.11
CA SER A 221 24.07 16.69 -11.60
C SER A 221 22.54 16.61 -11.63
N PRO A 222 21.83 17.01 -10.56
CA PRO A 222 20.41 16.68 -10.41
C PRO A 222 19.57 17.63 -11.25
N ALA A 223 19.17 17.19 -12.44
CA ALA A 223 18.02 17.78 -13.12
C ALA A 223 16.76 17.35 -12.36
N ALA A 224 16.14 18.29 -11.67
CA ALA A 224 14.83 18.16 -11.05
C ALA A 224 13.82 17.61 -12.07
N ARG A 225 13.54 16.31 -12.00
CA ARG A 225 12.42 15.69 -12.70
C ARG A 225 11.29 15.44 -11.71
N THR A 226 10.31 16.32 -11.80
CA THR A 226 8.96 16.19 -11.25
C THR A 226 8.41 14.78 -11.46
N ALA A 227 7.92 14.18 -10.37
CA ALA A 227 7.28 12.87 -10.31
C ALA A 227 5.98 12.81 -11.14
N ARG A 228 6.10 12.72 -12.45
CA ARG A 228 4.99 12.48 -13.39
C ARG A 228 4.95 11.06 -13.97
N THR A 229 5.81 10.16 -13.48
CA THR A 229 6.01 8.84 -14.11
C THR A 229 5.98 7.67 -13.13
N ALA A 230 5.15 7.74 -12.09
CA ALA A 230 4.96 6.61 -11.15
C ALA A 230 3.65 5.83 -11.36
N LEU A 231 2.73 6.31 -12.19
CA LEU A 231 1.43 5.65 -12.43
C LEU A 231 1.41 4.71 -13.64
N THR A 232 2.45 4.71 -14.47
CA THR A 232 2.56 3.82 -15.64
C THR A 232 3.09 2.43 -15.32
N LEU A 233 3.75 2.21 -14.17
CA LEU A 233 4.40 0.93 -13.85
C LEU A 233 3.48 -0.11 -13.17
N LEU A 234 2.25 0.26 -12.83
CA LEU A 234 1.23 -0.71 -12.38
C LEU A 234 0.39 -1.28 -13.55
N SER A 235 0.85 -1.09 -14.79
CA SER A 235 0.09 -1.42 -16.01
C SER A 235 0.92 -2.13 -17.08
N LEU A 236 1.86 -3.00 -16.72
CA LEU A 236 2.48 -3.87 -17.72
C LEU A 236 1.85 -5.27 -17.66
N PRO A 237 1.16 -5.72 -18.72
CA PRO A 237 0.80 -7.12 -18.86
C PRO A 237 2.09 -7.92 -19.10
N VAL A 238 2.22 -9.07 -18.43
CA VAL A 238 3.21 -10.10 -18.78
C VAL A 238 2.90 -10.57 -20.20
N ILE A 239 3.73 -10.18 -21.17
CA ILE A 239 3.62 -10.65 -22.55
C ILE A 239 4.27 -12.05 -22.59
N GLY A 240 3.43 -13.08 -22.47
CA GLY A 240 3.78 -14.44 -22.87
C GLY A 240 3.67 -14.59 -24.40
N LEU A 241 4.66 -15.24 -25.00
CA LEU A 241 4.75 -15.51 -26.43
C LEU A 241 3.65 -16.50 -26.89
N ALA A 242 3.19 -16.26 -28.12
CA ALA A 242 2.38 -17.12 -29.01
C ALA A 242 0.84 -17.03 -28.94
N GLY A 243 0.25 -16.63 -30.07
CA GLY A 243 -1.11 -17.01 -30.48
C GLY A 243 -2.18 -15.92 -30.36
N GLY A 244 -2.35 -15.12 -31.42
CA GLY A 244 -3.62 -14.49 -31.83
C GLY A 244 -4.63 -14.09 -30.74
N ALA A 245 -4.23 -13.29 -29.76
CA ALA A 245 -5.16 -12.78 -28.75
C ALA A 245 -6.00 -11.64 -29.36
N ARG A 246 -7.29 -11.92 -29.61
CA ARG A 246 -8.32 -10.88 -29.79
C ARG A 246 -8.10 -9.83 -28.70
N ARG A 247 -7.84 -8.58 -29.10
CA ARG A 247 -7.73 -7.43 -28.18
C ARG A 247 -8.90 -7.53 -27.20
N PRO A 248 -8.69 -7.57 -25.86
CA PRO A 248 -9.80 -7.66 -24.94
C PRO A 248 -10.77 -6.53 -25.27
N ALA A 249 -12.06 -6.89 -25.43
CA ALA A 249 -13.11 -5.92 -25.67
C ALA A 249 -12.94 -4.81 -24.63
N HIS A 250 -12.85 -3.55 -25.07
CA HIS A 250 -12.66 -2.46 -24.12
C HIS A 250 -13.82 -2.52 -23.14
N PRO A 251 -13.55 -2.61 -21.83
CA PRO A 251 -14.60 -2.65 -20.83
C PRO A 251 -15.58 -1.49 -21.10
N PRO A 252 -16.91 -1.73 -21.08
CA PRO A 252 -17.88 -0.70 -21.46
C PRO A 252 -17.64 0.57 -20.65
N PRO A 253 -17.69 1.75 -21.29
CA PRO A 253 -17.49 3.01 -20.60
C PRO A 253 -18.59 3.20 -19.56
N GLN A 254 -18.23 3.75 -18.40
CA GLN A 254 -19.17 3.90 -17.29
C GLN A 254 -20.00 5.17 -17.46
N ARG A 255 -21.30 5.09 -17.22
CA ARG A 255 -22.15 6.28 -17.11
C ARG A 255 -22.09 6.77 -15.67
N LEU A 256 -21.21 7.75 -15.42
CA LEU A 256 -21.01 8.34 -14.11
C LEU A 256 -21.30 9.83 -14.17
N ARG A 257 -21.98 10.33 -13.15
CA ARG A 257 -22.07 11.75 -12.82
C ARG A 257 -20.97 12.07 -11.82
N ILE A 258 -20.15 13.07 -12.14
CA ILE A 258 -19.02 13.49 -11.32
C ILE A 258 -19.16 14.96 -10.99
N GLU A 259 -19.20 15.26 -9.71
CA GLU A 259 -19.25 16.61 -9.17
C GLU A 259 -18.02 16.89 -8.32
N ALA A 260 -17.45 18.08 -8.46
CA ALA A 260 -16.28 18.54 -7.72
C ALA A 260 -16.61 19.88 -7.06
N ASP A 261 -16.61 19.93 -5.72
CA ASP A 261 -17.10 21.07 -4.92
C ASP A 261 -18.50 21.57 -5.37
N GLY A 262 -19.38 20.63 -5.74
CA GLY A 262 -20.73 20.91 -6.26
C GLY A 262 -20.79 21.33 -7.73
N VAL A 263 -19.65 21.44 -8.42
CA VAL A 263 -19.59 21.75 -9.86
C VAL A 263 -19.58 20.47 -10.69
N LEU A 264 -20.52 20.35 -11.63
CA LEU A 264 -20.64 19.21 -12.53
C LEU A 264 -19.49 19.16 -13.55
N LEU A 265 -18.72 18.07 -13.55
CA LEU A 265 -17.66 17.81 -14.53
C LEU A 265 -18.14 16.98 -15.72
N THR A 266 -18.94 15.95 -15.43
CA THR A 266 -19.57 15.09 -16.44
C THR A 266 -20.86 14.51 -15.86
N ASP A 267 -21.83 14.27 -16.71
CA ASP A 267 -23.12 13.69 -16.35
C ASP A 267 -23.28 12.29 -16.95
N LEU A 268 -24.33 11.57 -16.55
CA LEU A 268 -24.61 10.18 -16.96
C LEU A 268 -24.74 9.99 -18.48
N ASP A 269 -25.08 11.05 -19.21
CA ASP A 269 -25.21 11.03 -20.67
C ASP A 269 -23.86 10.94 -21.40
N ARG A 270 -22.76 11.30 -20.72
CA ARG A 270 -21.40 11.31 -21.25
C ARG A 270 -20.58 10.20 -20.57
N PRO A 271 -20.42 9.04 -21.22
CA PRO A 271 -19.68 7.94 -20.62
C PRO A 271 -18.21 8.31 -20.35
N VAL A 272 -17.65 7.76 -19.28
CA VAL A 272 -16.25 7.93 -18.88
C VAL A 272 -15.49 6.60 -18.97
N GLU A 273 -14.24 6.67 -19.39
CA GLU A 273 -13.33 5.53 -19.41
C GLU A 273 -12.58 5.38 -18.10
N ARG A 274 -12.27 6.51 -17.46
CA ARG A 274 -11.46 6.49 -16.25
C ARG A 274 -11.68 7.75 -15.44
N VAL A 275 -11.80 7.56 -14.14
CA VAL A 275 -11.71 8.64 -13.16
C VAL A 275 -10.51 8.34 -12.27
N SER A 276 -9.70 9.36 -11.97
CA SER A 276 -8.68 9.28 -10.93
C SER A 276 -8.73 10.50 -10.03
N VAL A 277 -8.62 10.27 -8.73
CA VAL A 277 -8.55 11.32 -7.71
C VAL A 277 -7.30 11.06 -6.87
N SER A 278 -6.47 12.07 -6.62
CA SER A 278 -5.23 11.90 -5.85
C SER A 278 -4.92 13.08 -4.94
N THR A 279 -4.24 12.79 -3.83
CA THR A 279 -3.74 13.75 -2.82
C THR A 279 -2.31 14.23 -3.13
N ALA A 280 -1.84 14.01 -4.37
CA ALA A 280 -0.42 14.00 -4.73
C ALA A 280 0.33 15.36 -4.59
N ALA A 281 -0.38 16.46 -4.34
CA ALA A 281 0.24 17.76 -4.05
C ALA A 281 0.21 18.03 -2.52
N PRO A 282 1.35 17.93 -1.81
CA PRO A 282 1.40 18.24 -0.38
C PRO A 282 0.97 19.68 -0.10
N GLY A 283 0.15 19.87 0.94
CA GLY A 283 -0.17 21.19 1.50
C GLY A 283 -1.17 22.02 0.68
N GLY A 284 -1.86 21.40 -0.28
CA GLY A 284 -2.86 22.08 -1.11
C GLY A 284 -4.28 22.02 -0.54
N GLY A 285 -4.58 21.04 0.31
CA GLY A 285 -5.94 20.80 0.82
C GLY A 285 -6.96 20.56 -0.29
N LEU A 286 -6.50 20.17 -1.48
CA LEU A 286 -7.30 19.93 -2.68
C LEU A 286 -6.82 18.65 -3.34
N ALA A 287 -7.76 17.83 -3.78
CA ALA A 287 -7.49 16.64 -4.57
C ALA A 287 -7.38 17.03 -6.04
N GLU A 288 -6.41 16.46 -6.75
CA GLU A 288 -6.40 16.51 -8.21
C GLU A 288 -7.35 15.44 -8.76
N ILE A 289 -8.31 15.86 -9.57
CA ILE A 289 -9.31 15.02 -10.21
C ILE A 289 -9.05 15.03 -11.71
N VAL A 290 -8.90 13.85 -12.29
CA VAL A 290 -8.74 13.66 -13.73
C VAL A 290 -9.84 12.73 -14.22
N VAL A 291 -10.65 13.23 -15.14
CA VAL A 291 -11.70 12.48 -15.82
C VAL A 291 -11.27 12.27 -17.26
N HIS A 292 -11.33 11.03 -17.72
CA HIS A 292 -11.15 10.65 -19.11
C HIS A 292 -12.52 10.34 -19.71
N PRO A 293 -13.14 11.28 -20.46
CA PRO A 293 -14.37 11.00 -21.20
C PRO A 293 -14.12 9.94 -22.27
N HIS A 294 -15.15 9.15 -22.59
CA HIS A 294 -15.08 8.18 -23.69
C HIS A 294 -15.22 8.84 -25.07
N ALA A 295 -16.01 9.92 -25.15
CA ALA A 295 -16.11 10.71 -26.37
C ALA A 295 -14.76 11.36 -26.70
N ALA A 296 -14.49 11.58 -27.99
CA ALA A 296 -13.27 12.24 -28.46
C ALA A 296 -13.12 13.63 -27.81
N GLY A 297 -12.21 13.72 -26.83
CA GLY A 297 -11.94 14.89 -26.02
C GLY A 297 -10.74 14.62 -25.11
N GLY A 298 -9.96 15.65 -24.81
CA GLY A 298 -8.84 15.54 -23.87
C GLY A 298 -9.32 15.24 -22.44
N PRO A 299 -8.42 14.78 -21.55
CA PRO A 299 -8.77 14.58 -20.15
C PRO A 299 -9.16 15.89 -19.47
N LEU A 300 -10.28 15.88 -18.74
CA LEU A 300 -10.69 16.99 -17.89
C LEU A 300 -9.90 16.93 -16.59
N ARG A 301 -9.31 18.05 -16.19
CA ARG A 301 -8.54 18.17 -14.94
C ARG A 301 -9.11 19.29 -14.09
N THR A 302 -9.32 19.01 -12.81
CA THR A 302 -9.72 20.02 -11.85
C THR A 302 -9.11 19.73 -10.47
N ARG A 303 -9.24 20.68 -9.55
CA ARG A 303 -8.89 20.52 -8.15
C ARG A 303 -10.08 20.89 -7.29
N ALA A 304 -10.36 20.08 -6.27
CA ALA A 304 -11.50 20.28 -5.38
C ALA A 304 -11.26 19.72 -3.98
N ARG A 305 -12.04 20.20 -3.01
CA ARG A 305 -12.04 19.68 -1.62
C ARG A 305 -12.92 18.45 -1.48
N ALA A 306 -14.00 18.38 -2.23
CA ALA A 306 -14.93 17.27 -2.25
C ALA A 306 -15.18 16.81 -3.69
N VAL A 307 -15.26 15.51 -3.88
CA VAL A 307 -15.67 14.89 -5.14
C VAL A 307 -16.73 13.85 -4.90
N THR A 308 -17.87 13.99 -5.58
CA THR A 308 -18.97 13.04 -5.54
C THR A 308 -19.04 12.33 -6.88
N VAL A 309 -19.05 11.00 -6.85
CA VAL A 309 -19.28 10.18 -8.03
C VAL A 309 -20.54 9.36 -7.81
N SER A 310 -21.47 9.44 -8.76
CA SER A 310 -22.70 8.67 -8.75
C SER A 310 -22.97 8.01 -10.10
N GLY A 311 -23.69 6.88 -10.10
CA GLY A 311 -23.99 6.09 -11.29
C GLY A 311 -24.80 4.84 -10.95
N PRO A 312 -24.97 3.90 -11.89
CA PRO A 312 -25.75 2.68 -11.68
C PRO A 312 -25.21 1.83 -10.52
N ASP A 313 -24.03 1.25 -10.68
CA ASP A 313 -23.21 0.61 -9.66
C ASP A 313 -21.77 0.57 -10.19
N PHE A 314 -20.80 0.99 -9.40
CA PHE A 314 -19.40 0.98 -9.80
C PHE A 314 -18.48 0.46 -8.69
N ARG A 315 -17.36 -0.13 -9.10
CA ARG A 315 -16.24 -0.47 -8.23
C ARG A 315 -15.12 0.53 -8.43
N TYR A 316 -14.36 0.77 -7.38
CA TYR A 316 -13.21 1.66 -7.42
C TYR A 316 -12.02 1.03 -6.71
N HIS A 317 -10.83 1.39 -7.17
CA HIS A 317 -9.59 1.11 -6.48
C HIS A 317 -9.27 2.31 -5.60
N ALA A 318 -9.10 2.12 -4.31
CA ALA A 318 -8.59 3.12 -3.38
C ALA A 318 -7.26 2.60 -2.83
N ASP A 319 -6.17 3.24 -3.24
CA ASP A 319 -4.81 2.77 -2.99
C ASP A 319 -4.62 1.29 -3.38
N ALA A 320 -4.39 0.41 -2.40
CA ALA A 320 -4.18 -1.03 -2.59
C ALA A 320 -5.47 -1.87 -2.47
N LEU A 321 -6.63 -1.23 -2.27
CA LEU A 321 -7.91 -1.90 -2.02
C LEU A 321 -8.90 -1.70 -3.16
N ILE A 322 -9.68 -2.74 -3.46
CA ILE A 322 -10.85 -2.65 -4.34
C ILE A 322 -12.09 -2.55 -3.46
N ARG A 323 -12.97 -1.59 -3.75
CA ARG A 323 -14.18 -1.29 -2.98
C ARG A 323 -15.41 -1.23 -3.90
N GLY A 324 -16.59 -1.37 -3.31
CA GLY A 324 -17.87 -1.42 -4.02
C GLY A 324 -18.36 -2.85 -4.31
N PRO A 325 -19.48 -3.01 -5.04
CA PRO A 325 -20.17 -1.96 -5.81
C PRO A 325 -20.87 -0.91 -4.94
N VAL A 326 -20.93 0.32 -5.43
CA VAL A 326 -21.66 1.45 -4.83
C VAL A 326 -22.36 2.25 -5.93
N ARG A 327 -23.49 2.90 -5.58
CA ARG A 327 -24.21 3.81 -6.49
C ARG A 327 -23.74 5.25 -6.41
N SER A 328 -23.28 5.66 -5.23
CA SER A 328 -22.79 6.99 -4.95
C SER A 328 -21.70 6.90 -3.89
N ARG A 329 -20.69 7.77 -4.00
CA ARG A 329 -19.60 7.91 -3.04
C ARG A 329 -19.07 9.33 -3.09
N THR A 330 -18.84 9.94 -1.94
CA THR A 330 -18.22 11.27 -1.82
C THR A 330 -16.91 11.17 -1.08
N TRP A 331 -15.84 11.69 -1.66
CA TRP A 331 -14.54 11.78 -1.00
C TRP A 331 -14.23 13.23 -0.68
N THR A 332 -13.86 13.51 0.57
CA THR A 332 -13.48 14.84 1.05
C THR A 332 -12.02 14.85 1.48
N VAL A 333 -11.30 15.90 1.11
CA VAL A 333 -9.90 16.11 1.51
C VAL A 333 -9.85 16.64 2.94
N LEU A 334 -9.08 15.95 3.77
CA LEU A 334 -8.58 16.47 5.04
C LEU A 334 -7.14 16.91 4.82
N ALA A 335 -6.93 18.23 4.80
CA ALA A 335 -5.62 18.83 4.64
C ALA A 335 -4.75 18.56 5.87
N GLU A 336 -3.49 18.19 5.66
CA GLU A 336 -2.50 17.95 6.72
C GLU A 336 -3.00 17.04 7.86
N ALA A 337 -3.90 16.11 7.54
CA ALA A 337 -4.65 15.29 8.50
C ALA A 337 -3.78 14.36 9.35
N TRP A 338 -2.57 14.09 8.87
CA TRP A 338 -1.63 13.17 9.51
C TRP A 338 -0.20 13.52 9.13
N SER A 339 0.75 12.97 9.89
CA SER A 339 2.16 13.14 9.59
C SER A 339 2.83 11.78 9.34
N LEU A 340 3.68 11.73 8.32
CA LEU A 340 4.48 10.55 7.97
C LEU A 340 5.97 10.89 8.12
N MET A 341 6.73 10.03 8.81
CA MET A 341 8.18 10.14 8.87
C MET A 341 8.80 9.79 7.53
N LEU A 342 9.54 10.75 6.95
CA LEU A 342 10.19 10.63 5.65
C LEU A 342 11.66 11.01 5.72
N PRO A 343 12.49 10.58 4.74
CA PRO A 343 13.87 10.99 4.68
C PRO A 343 14.02 12.51 4.72
N HIS A 344 15.10 12.98 5.33
CA HIS A 344 15.54 14.36 5.16
C HIS A 344 15.67 14.66 3.66
N ARG A 345 15.17 15.82 3.23
CA ARG A 345 15.57 16.31 1.91
C ARG A 345 17.04 16.71 2.05
N PRO A 346 17.94 16.23 1.17
CA PRO A 346 19.33 16.68 1.16
C PRO A 346 19.42 18.19 0.91
#